data_AF-A0A2D8JBB8-F1
#
_entry.id   AF-A0A2D8JBB8-F1
#
_cell.length_a   1.000
_cell.length_b   1.000
_cell.length_c   1.000
_cell.angle_alpha   90.00
_cell.angle_beta   90.00
_cell.angle_gamma   90.00
#
_symmetry.space_group_name_H-M   'P 1'
#
loop_
_entity.id
_entity.type
_entity.pdbx_description
1 polymer ?
#
loop_
_entity_poly.entity_id
_entity_poly.type
_entity_poly.pdbx_seq_one_letter_code
_entity_poly.pdbx_strand_id
1 'polypeptide(L)'
;MYKCLRFLFILFLGTLHAQDSTPIVSFELTRDNYYENQIKKLKESIIKNNELELFDSISKFAFQYKDWETSIEYLEKLLKTNPTSMRYFLLGGAAGFRALEVSVFSSLKYINIMKPAFEKALELEPNNPLFMRAQVDVLISLPSILGGNVEKAKKIANKIKLIDPLEGILAEGFIYEKLKNYNSAKLTYLKFFNFLNQNEEICSKSFLNYLKNNRRDLAYDLGKIAAEYSLSIKWGQCALSYFLNTYKISDTVPLAWVYYQIARLSKIEGDEIKM
;
A
#
# COMPACT_ATOMS: atom_id res chain seq x y z
N MET A 1 49.02 25.74 32.16
CA MET A 1 48.75 24.68 31.17
C MET A 1 47.25 24.43 31.11
N TYR A 2 46.51 25.18 30.27
CA TYR A 2 45.09 24.92 29.99
C TYR A 2 44.86 25.12 28.50
N LYS A 3 44.71 24.00 27.76
CA LYS A 3 44.31 24.01 26.35
C LYS A 3 42.79 24.16 26.29
N CYS A 4 42.32 25.29 25.78
CA CYS A 4 40.93 25.45 25.34
C CYS A 4 40.68 24.55 24.12
N LEU A 5 39.95 23.47 24.33
CA LEU A 5 39.43 22.61 23.27
C LEU A 5 38.19 23.29 22.66
N ARG A 6 38.35 23.97 21.53
CA ARG A 6 37.21 24.45 20.72
C ARG A 6 36.56 23.25 20.02
N PHE A 7 35.40 22.83 20.48
CA PHE A 7 34.53 21.97 19.69
C PHE A 7 33.82 22.83 18.63
N LEU A 8 34.21 22.66 17.37
CA LEU A 8 33.54 23.23 16.21
C LEU A 8 32.35 22.31 15.88
N PHE A 9 31.14 22.71 16.25
CA PHE A 9 29.91 22.01 15.86
C PHE A 9 29.60 22.37 14.40
N ILE A 10 30.07 21.54 13.46
CA ILE A 10 29.70 21.70 12.05
C ILE A 10 28.26 21.21 11.91
N LEU A 11 27.32 22.16 11.90
CA LEU A 11 25.94 21.97 11.43
C LEU A 11 26.00 21.59 9.96
N PHE A 12 25.93 20.29 9.68
CA PHE A 12 25.71 19.76 8.34
C PHE A 12 24.28 20.14 7.91
N LEU A 13 24.13 21.34 7.35
CA LEU A 13 22.97 21.75 6.55
C LEU A 13 23.02 20.96 5.24
N GLY A 14 22.80 19.66 5.33
CA GLY A 14 22.47 18.84 4.17
C GLY A 14 21.09 19.29 3.70
N THR A 15 21.00 19.69 2.43
CA THR A 15 19.72 19.82 1.73
C THR A 15 19.03 18.47 1.79
N LEU A 16 18.15 18.29 2.78
CA LEU A 16 17.23 17.18 2.81
C LEU A 16 16.27 17.39 1.65
N HIS A 17 16.58 16.76 0.50
CA HIS A 17 15.55 16.42 -0.46
C HIS A 17 14.68 15.34 0.20
N ALA A 18 13.80 15.78 1.11
CA ALA A 18 12.70 14.97 1.58
C ALA A 18 11.76 14.81 0.38
N GLN A 19 11.91 13.72 -0.34
CA GLN A 19 10.84 13.27 -1.20
C GLN A 19 9.73 12.80 -0.27
N ASP A 20 8.67 13.58 -0.16
CA ASP A 20 7.54 13.24 0.69
C ASP A 20 6.94 11.91 0.23
N SER A 21 6.98 10.92 1.09
CA SER A 21 6.23 9.68 0.88
C SER A 21 4.75 9.99 0.92
N THR A 22 3.95 9.35 0.06
CA THR A 22 2.49 9.41 0.15
C THR A 22 2.06 9.03 1.58
N PRO A 23 1.46 9.95 2.35
CA PRO A 23 0.94 9.67 3.67
C PRO A 23 -0.29 8.78 3.54
N ILE A 24 -0.61 8.08 4.61
CA ILE A 24 -1.84 7.29 4.70
C ILE A 24 -2.95 8.18 5.26
N VAL A 25 -4.14 8.08 4.69
CA VAL A 25 -5.34 8.71 5.24
C VAL A 25 -5.55 8.18 6.65
N SER A 26 -5.48 9.04 7.65
CA SER A 26 -5.99 8.75 8.99
C SER A 26 -7.47 9.13 9.05
N PHE A 27 -8.27 8.33 9.76
CA PHE A 27 -9.68 8.65 10.00
C PHE A 27 -9.88 9.16 11.43
N GLU A 28 -10.69 10.20 11.60
CA GLU A 28 -10.92 10.79 12.91
C GLU A 28 -12.22 10.30 13.54
N LEU A 29 -12.12 9.14 14.19
CA LEU A 29 -13.26 8.41 14.77
C LEU A 29 -14.06 9.26 15.77
N THR A 30 -13.37 10.06 16.60
CA THR A 30 -14.01 10.90 17.64
C THR A 30 -14.95 11.97 17.09
N ARG A 31 -14.89 12.27 15.78
CA ARG A 31 -15.80 13.21 15.12
C ARG A 31 -16.84 12.52 14.23
N ASP A 32 -16.75 11.21 14.05
CA ASP A 32 -17.70 10.44 13.26
C ASP A 32 -18.75 9.74 14.13
N ASN A 33 -19.82 10.48 14.39
CA ASN A 33 -20.97 9.95 15.12
C ASN A 33 -21.61 8.73 14.44
N TYR A 34 -21.52 8.58 13.12
CA TYR A 34 -22.07 7.41 12.45
C TYR A 34 -21.26 6.18 12.81
N TYR A 35 -19.93 6.24 12.65
CA TYR A 35 -19.05 5.13 13.00
C TYR A 35 -19.23 4.70 14.47
N GLU A 36 -19.12 5.64 15.40
CA GLU A 36 -19.21 5.38 16.84
C GLU A 36 -20.55 4.72 17.24
N ASN A 37 -21.65 5.21 16.67
CA ASN A 37 -22.96 4.62 16.95
C ASN A 37 -23.11 3.22 16.36
N GLN A 38 -22.61 2.96 15.15
CA GLN A 38 -22.71 1.64 14.52
C GLN A 38 -21.80 0.62 15.17
N ILE A 39 -20.54 0.97 15.46
CA ILE A 39 -19.60 0.05 16.11
C ILE A 39 -20.10 -0.34 17.51
N LYS A 40 -20.68 0.61 18.26
CA LYS A 40 -21.30 0.34 19.56
C LYS A 40 -22.46 -0.65 19.44
N LYS A 41 -23.39 -0.43 18.51
CA LYS A 41 -24.54 -1.33 18.28
C LYS A 41 -24.10 -2.74 17.89
N LEU A 42 -23.10 -2.85 17.02
CA LEU A 42 -22.52 -4.15 16.64
C LEU A 42 -21.92 -4.86 17.85
N LYS A 43 -21.14 -4.14 18.68
CA LYS A 43 -20.53 -4.70 19.89
C LYS A 43 -21.56 -5.16 20.92
N GLU A 44 -22.61 -4.38 21.15
CA GLU A 44 -23.72 -4.75 22.07
C GLU A 44 -24.51 -5.98 21.59
N SER A 45 -24.55 -6.22 20.28
CA SER A 45 -25.26 -7.35 19.69
C SER A 45 -24.53 -8.69 19.86
N ILE A 46 -23.24 -8.68 20.20
CA ILE A 46 -22.41 -9.89 20.36
C ILE A 46 -23.01 -10.84 21.42
N ILE A 47 -23.50 -10.28 22.52
CA ILE A 47 -24.02 -11.06 23.66
C ILE A 47 -25.28 -11.87 23.28
N LYS A 48 -25.95 -11.53 22.18
CA LYS A 48 -27.28 -12.04 21.82
C LYS A 48 -27.31 -12.98 20.62
N ASN A 49 -26.25 -13.05 19.81
CA ASN A 49 -26.26 -13.65 18.47
C ASN A 49 -25.00 -14.47 18.19
N ASN A 50 -24.92 -15.05 16.97
CA ASN A 50 -23.74 -15.75 16.47
C ASN A 50 -22.49 -14.86 16.50
N GLU A 51 -21.55 -15.20 17.38
CA GLU A 51 -20.33 -14.44 17.68
C GLU A 51 -19.43 -14.26 16.44
N LEU A 52 -19.39 -15.26 15.55
CA LEU A 52 -18.50 -15.24 14.37
C LEU A 52 -18.91 -14.21 13.32
N GLU A 53 -20.20 -14.13 12.97
CA GLU A 53 -20.68 -13.18 11.95
C GLU A 53 -20.57 -11.74 12.43
N LEU A 54 -20.82 -11.50 13.72
CA LEU A 54 -20.66 -10.18 14.31
C LEU A 54 -19.20 -9.76 14.39
N PHE A 55 -18.28 -10.66 14.74
CA PHE A 55 -16.85 -10.34 14.71
C PHE A 55 -16.36 -10.01 13.30
N ASP A 56 -16.86 -10.74 12.29
CA ASP A 56 -16.52 -10.49 10.89
C ASP A 56 -17.04 -9.11 10.43
N SER A 57 -18.26 -8.76 10.83
CA SER A 57 -18.86 -7.45 10.55
C SER A 57 -18.11 -6.31 11.26
N ILE A 58 -17.77 -6.47 12.54
CA ILE A 58 -17.02 -5.48 13.32
C ILE A 58 -15.64 -5.26 12.73
N SER A 59 -14.88 -6.33 12.48
CA SER A 59 -13.52 -6.22 11.95
C SER A 59 -13.47 -5.54 10.58
N LYS A 60 -14.40 -5.88 9.68
CA LYS A 60 -14.52 -5.26 8.34
C LYS A 60 -14.93 -3.81 8.42
N PHE A 61 -15.92 -3.47 9.26
CA PHE A 61 -16.36 -2.09 9.43
C PHE A 61 -15.26 -1.23 10.06
N ALA A 62 -14.58 -1.73 11.08
CA ALA A 62 -13.42 -1.07 11.67
C ALA A 62 -12.28 -0.86 10.65
N PHE A 63 -11.97 -1.87 9.83
CA PHE A 63 -10.96 -1.75 8.76
C PHE A 63 -11.32 -0.65 7.75
N GLN A 64 -12.58 -0.60 7.31
CA GLN A 64 -13.06 0.41 6.36
C GLN A 64 -12.90 1.85 6.90
N TYR A 65 -13.12 2.03 8.19
CA TYR A 65 -12.97 3.32 8.88
C TYR A 65 -11.59 3.52 9.49
N LYS A 66 -10.63 2.63 9.19
CA LYS A 66 -9.25 2.74 9.64
C LYS A 66 -9.09 2.71 11.17
N ASP A 67 -10.06 2.15 11.87
CA ASP A 67 -9.89 1.72 13.26
C ASP A 67 -9.12 0.41 13.25
N TRP A 68 -7.80 0.53 13.09
CA TRP A 68 -6.91 -0.60 12.97
C TRP A 68 -6.87 -1.43 14.26
N GLU A 69 -6.99 -0.81 15.43
CA GLU A 69 -6.96 -1.53 16.72
C GLU A 69 -8.18 -2.43 16.87
N THR A 70 -9.39 -1.90 16.66
CA THR A 70 -10.61 -2.72 16.70
C THR A 70 -10.57 -3.79 15.61
N SER A 71 -10.07 -3.47 14.41
CA SER A 71 -9.97 -4.47 13.34
C SER A 71 -9.04 -5.63 13.73
N ILE A 72 -7.84 -5.32 14.25
CA ILE A 72 -6.87 -6.32 14.74
C ILE A 72 -7.49 -7.19 15.83
N GLU A 73 -8.09 -6.58 16.86
CA GLU A 73 -8.68 -7.30 18.00
C GLU A 73 -9.71 -8.36 17.55
N TYR A 74 -10.63 -7.97 16.67
CA TYR A 74 -11.70 -8.86 16.22
C TYR A 74 -11.23 -9.89 15.20
N LEU A 75 -10.22 -9.56 14.37
CA LEU A 75 -9.58 -10.54 13.50
C LEU A 75 -8.82 -11.60 14.30
N GLU A 76 -8.08 -11.22 15.34
CA GLU A 76 -7.39 -12.18 16.21
C GLU A 76 -8.38 -13.13 16.90
N LYS A 77 -9.53 -12.63 17.34
CA LYS A 77 -10.61 -13.48 17.88
C LYS A 77 -11.15 -14.46 16.83
N LEU A 78 -11.41 -14.01 15.61
CA LEU A 78 -11.87 -14.86 14.51
C LEU A 78 -10.87 -15.94 14.14
N LEU A 79 -9.58 -15.63 14.13
CA LEU A 79 -8.53 -16.56 13.72
C LEU A 79 -8.35 -17.73 14.70
N LYS A 80 -8.78 -17.58 15.96
CA LYS A 80 -8.76 -18.68 16.95
C LYS A 80 -9.76 -19.80 16.62
N THR A 81 -10.87 -19.46 15.98
CA THR A 81 -12.00 -20.38 15.78
C THR A 81 -12.29 -20.67 14.31
N ASN A 82 -12.00 -19.73 13.41
CA ASN A 82 -12.27 -19.85 11.99
C ASN A 82 -11.16 -19.16 11.16
N PRO A 83 -9.96 -19.77 11.11
CA PRO A 83 -8.84 -19.21 10.37
C PRO A 83 -9.05 -19.29 8.85
N THR A 84 -8.90 -18.17 8.15
CA THR A 84 -8.90 -18.11 6.69
C THR A 84 -7.73 -17.26 6.19
N SER A 85 -7.26 -17.56 4.98
CA SER A 85 -6.22 -16.80 4.28
C SER A 85 -6.54 -15.29 4.23
N MET A 86 -7.78 -14.93 3.88
CA MET A 86 -8.23 -13.56 3.80
C MET A 86 -8.24 -12.86 5.17
N ARG A 87 -8.61 -13.55 6.25
CA ARG A 87 -8.56 -12.97 7.60
C ARG A 87 -7.14 -12.71 8.06
N TYR A 88 -6.22 -13.62 7.77
CA TYR A 88 -4.80 -13.40 7.99
C TYR A 88 -4.27 -12.23 7.15
N PHE A 89 -4.70 -12.11 5.90
CA PHE A 89 -4.33 -11.00 5.03
C PHE A 89 -4.83 -9.65 5.57
N LEU A 90 -6.10 -9.58 6.00
CA LEU A 90 -6.67 -8.39 6.62
C LEU A 90 -5.98 -8.03 7.95
N LEU A 91 -5.63 -9.03 8.78
CA LEU A 91 -4.89 -8.80 10.02
C LEU A 91 -3.51 -8.21 9.72
N GLY A 92 -2.83 -8.77 8.71
CA GLY A 92 -1.59 -8.24 8.18
C GLY A 92 -1.72 -6.79 7.74
N GLY A 93 -2.73 -6.50 6.92
CA GLY A 93 -3.01 -5.15 6.43
C GLY A 93 -3.27 -4.14 7.55
N ALA A 94 -4.15 -4.46 8.51
CA ALA A 94 -4.50 -3.56 9.60
C ALA A 94 -3.28 -3.26 10.49
N ALA A 95 -2.51 -4.30 10.86
CA ALA A 95 -1.28 -4.12 11.62
C ALA A 95 -0.22 -3.34 10.83
N GLY A 96 -0.10 -3.58 9.52
CA GLY A 96 0.82 -2.85 8.64
C GLY A 96 0.49 -1.37 8.54
N PHE A 97 -0.78 -1.01 8.30
CA PHE A 97 -1.20 0.40 8.30
C PHE A 97 -0.97 1.05 9.65
N ARG A 98 -1.31 0.35 10.74
CA ARG A 98 -1.09 0.87 12.08
C ARG A 98 0.38 1.10 12.39
N ALA A 99 1.27 0.22 11.92
CA ALA A 99 2.72 0.39 12.05
C ALA A 99 3.25 1.66 11.38
N LEU A 100 2.61 2.12 10.30
CA LEU A 100 2.99 3.32 9.56
C LEU A 100 2.51 4.63 10.21
N GLU A 101 1.50 4.56 11.09
CA GLU A 101 0.93 5.72 11.78
C GLU A 101 1.58 6.04 13.14
N VAL A 102 2.37 5.12 13.67
CA VAL A 102 2.99 5.23 15.00
C VAL A 102 4.49 5.46 14.91
N SER A 103 5.11 5.82 16.03
CA SER A 103 6.58 5.94 16.10
C SER A 103 7.26 4.60 15.81
N VAL A 104 8.52 4.66 15.36
CA VAL A 104 9.33 3.47 15.04
C VAL A 104 9.39 2.46 16.19
N PHE A 105 9.45 2.92 17.44
CA PHE A 105 9.46 2.02 18.59
C PHE A 105 8.10 1.35 18.80
N SER A 106 7.02 2.12 18.69
CA SER A 106 5.65 1.62 18.81
C SER A 106 5.25 0.71 17.63
N SER A 107 5.88 0.87 16.46
CA SER A 107 5.55 0.07 15.26
C SER A 107 5.98 -1.39 15.39
N LEU A 108 6.97 -1.70 16.24
CA LEU A 108 7.52 -3.05 16.42
C LEU A 108 6.45 -4.08 16.80
N LYS A 109 5.51 -3.73 17.68
CA LYS A 109 4.45 -4.67 18.08
C LYS A 109 3.55 -5.03 16.90
N TYR A 110 3.25 -4.08 16.02
CA TYR A 110 2.41 -4.30 14.86
C TYR A 110 3.17 -5.02 13.75
N ILE A 111 4.46 -4.76 13.58
CA ILE A 111 5.31 -5.54 12.65
C ILE A 111 5.31 -7.02 13.06
N ASN A 112 5.38 -7.31 14.36
CA ASN A 112 5.32 -8.67 14.90
C ASN A 112 3.96 -9.36 14.69
N ILE A 113 2.87 -8.61 14.47
CA ILE A 113 1.56 -9.14 14.08
C ILE A 113 1.48 -9.27 12.55
N MET A 114 1.85 -8.21 11.84
CA MET A 114 1.73 -8.06 10.39
C MET A 114 2.44 -9.18 9.64
N LYS A 115 3.72 -9.39 9.96
CA LYS A 115 4.58 -10.30 9.20
C LYS A 115 4.10 -11.75 9.25
N PRO A 116 3.89 -12.38 10.43
CA PRO A 116 3.37 -13.75 10.46
C PRO A 116 1.96 -13.86 9.89
N ALA A 117 1.12 -12.83 10.02
CA ALA A 117 -0.21 -12.83 9.44
C ALA A 117 -0.15 -12.90 7.90
N PHE A 118 0.63 -12.03 7.24
CA PHE A 118 0.81 -12.14 5.80
C PHE A 118 1.51 -13.44 5.38
N GLU A 119 2.45 -13.97 6.17
CA GLU A 119 3.12 -15.23 5.84
C GLU A 119 2.11 -16.38 5.87
N LYS A 120 1.21 -16.39 6.87
CA LYS A 120 0.16 -17.41 6.98
C LYS A 120 -0.92 -17.27 5.90
N ALA A 121 -1.27 -16.05 5.50
CA ALA A 121 -2.18 -15.83 4.37
C ALA A 121 -1.63 -16.45 3.08
N LEU A 122 -0.35 -16.22 2.78
CA LEU A 122 0.31 -16.80 1.61
C LEU A 122 0.54 -18.31 1.76
N GLU A 123 0.80 -18.83 2.95
CA GLU A 123 0.90 -20.28 3.18
C GLU A 123 -0.42 -21.00 2.84
N LEU A 124 -1.55 -20.42 3.23
CA LEU A 124 -2.88 -20.99 2.97
C LEU A 124 -3.31 -20.85 1.51
N GLU A 125 -2.89 -19.78 0.81
CA GLU A 125 -3.14 -19.57 -0.61
C GLU A 125 -1.86 -19.17 -1.36
N PRO A 126 -0.99 -20.14 -1.69
CA PRO A 126 0.36 -19.87 -2.18
C PRO A 126 0.40 -19.28 -3.58
N ASN A 127 -0.70 -19.27 -4.33
CA ASN A 127 -0.80 -18.75 -5.69
C ASN A 127 -1.62 -17.45 -5.79
N ASN A 128 -1.99 -16.84 -4.67
CA ASN A 128 -2.77 -15.60 -4.66
C ASN A 128 -1.85 -14.38 -4.92
N PRO A 129 -1.97 -13.68 -6.07
CA PRO A 129 -1.06 -12.59 -6.43
C PRO A 129 -1.11 -11.42 -5.45
N LEU A 130 -2.27 -11.16 -4.83
CA LEU A 130 -2.42 -10.10 -3.84
C LEU A 130 -1.60 -10.39 -2.58
N PHE A 131 -1.60 -11.64 -2.11
CA PHE A 131 -0.84 -12.04 -0.91
C PHE A 131 0.65 -12.08 -1.19
N MET A 132 1.04 -12.58 -2.38
CA MET A 132 2.42 -12.49 -2.84
C MET A 132 2.90 -11.04 -2.92
N ARG A 133 2.06 -10.14 -3.45
CA ARG A 133 2.41 -8.73 -3.59
C ARG A 133 2.66 -8.07 -2.24
N ALA A 134 1.77 -8.28 -1.27
CA ALA A 134 1.98 -7.76 0.08
C ALA A 134 3.25 -8.30 0.73
N GLN A 135 3.59 -9.58 0.49
CA GLN A 135 4.86 -10.16 0.95
C GLN A 135 6.08 -9.47 0.31
N VAL A 136 6.05 -9.19 -0.99
CA VAL A 136 7.11 -8.41 -1.64
C VAL A 136 7.26 -7.05 -0.97
N ASP A 137 6.14 -6.34 -0.76
CA ASP A 137 6.14 -4.99 -0.20
C ASP A 137 6.71 -4.95 1.22
N VAL A 138 6.35 -5.92 2.06
CA VAL A 138 6.87 -6.05 3.43
C VAL A 138 8.36 -6.41 3.43
N LEU A 139 8.76 -7.41 2.65
CA LEU A 139 10.13 -7.91 2.63
C LEU A 139 11.12 -6.86 2.11
N ILE A 140 10.70 -5.97 1.23
CA ILE A 140 11.56 -4.91 0.70
C ILE A 140 11.55 -3.64 1.56
N SER A 141 10.46 -3.38 2.29
CA SER A 141 10.32 -2.16 3.09
C SER A 141 10.90 -2.29 4.49
N LEU A 142 10.96 -3.51 5.05
CA LEU A 142 11.54 -3.74 6.38
C LEU A 142 13.07 -3.87 6.33
N PRO A 143 13.80 -3.38 7.34
CA PRO A 143 15.20 -3.74 7.56
C PRO A 143 15.37 -5.25 7.77
N SER A 144 16.54 -5.80 7.43
CA SER A 144 16.82 -7.24 7.57
C SER A 144 16.64 -7.76 9.01
N ILE A 145 17.00 -6.96 10.02
CA ILE A 145 16.82 -7.32 11.43
C ILE A 145 15.34 -7.45 11.84
N LEU A 146 14.44 -6.74 11.14
CA LEU A 146 12.99 -6.81 11.34
C LEU A 146 12.32 -7.80 10.36
N GLY A 147 13.11 -8.61 9.65
CA GLY A 147 12.61 -9.64 8.75
C GLY A 147 12.53 -9.23 7.27
N GLY A 148 13.11 -8.09 6.89
CA GLY A 148 13.31 -7.75 5.47
C GLY A 148 14.23 -8.75 4.76
N ASN A 149 13.92 -9.07 3.50
CA ASN A 149 14.71 -10.01 2.71
C ASN A 149 14.53 -9.75 1.20
N VAL A 150 15.49 -9.04 0.62
CA VAL A 150 15.50 -8.65 -0.80
C VAL A 150 15.45 -9.87 -1.73
N GLU A 151 16.24 -10.90 -1.45
CA GLU A 151 16.31 -12.08 -2.31
C GLU A 151 15.01 -12.91 -2.26
N LYS A 152 14.37 -13.00 -1.08
CA LYS A 152 13.03 -13.59 -0.95
C LYS A 152 11.99 -12.76 -1.72
N ALA A 153 12.05 -11.43 -1.63
CA ALA A 153 11.16 -10.54 -2.37
C ALA A 153 11.29 -10.74 -3.90
N LYS A 154 12.52 -10.78 -4.44
CA LYS A 154 12.76 -11.05 -5.86
C LYS A 154 12.21 -12.42 -6.30
N LYS A 155 12.42 -13.46 -5.49
CA LYS A 155 11.88 -14.80 -5.77
C LYS A 155 10.35 -14.80 -5.83
N ILE A 156 9.70 -14.09 -4.92
CA ILE A 156 8.23 -13.96 -4.92
C ILE A 156 7.76 -13.13 -6.12
N ALA A 157 8.40 -12.00 -6.45
CA ALA A 157 8.07 -11.20 -7.63
C ALA A 157 8.18 -12.01 -8.93
N ASN A 158 9.20 -12.86 -9.06
CA ASN A 158 9.32 -13.78 -10.19
C ASN A 158 8.17 -14.81 -10.25
N LYS A 159 7.68 -15.29 -9.10
CA LYS A 159 6.49 -16.15 -9.04
C LYS A 159 5.22 -15.40 -9.44
N ILE A 160 5.05 -14.16 -8.97
CA ILE A 160 3.94 -13.29 -9.39
C ILE A 160 3.96 -13.18 -10.90
N LYS A 161 5.11 -12.88 -11.51
CA LYS A 161 5.27 -12.72 -12.96
C LYS A 161 4.86 -13.95 -13.79
N LEU A 162 4.91 -15.16 -13.23
CA LEU A 162 4.44 -16.38 -13.90
C LEU A 162 2.90 -16.50 -13.88
N ILE A 163 2.23 -15.90 -12.89
CA ILE A 163 0.78 -15.97 -12.69
C ILE A 163 0.09 -14.75 -13.28
N ASP A 164 0.62 -13.57 -12.96
CA ASP A 164 0.24 -12.26 -13.44
C ASP A 164 1.51 -11.51 -13.91
N PRO A 165 1.82 -11.57 -15.22
CA PRO A 165 3.00 -10.92 -15.77
C PRO A 165 3.05 -9.40 -15.51
N LEU A 166 1.90 -8.74 -15.51
CA LEU A 166 1.82 -7.28 -15.34
C LEU A 166 2.09 -6.87 -13.89
N GLU A 167 1.43 -7.53 -12.92
CA GLU A 167 1.72 -7.28 -11.51
C GLU A 167 3.16 -7.71 -11.16
N GLY A 168 3.69 -8.75 -11.79
CA GLY A 168 5.08 -9.17 -11.64
C GLY A 168 6.08 -8.10 -12.08
N ILE A 169 5.83 -7.43 -13.21
CA ILE A 169 6.64 -6.28 -13.67
C ILE A 169 6.54 -5.12 -12.68
N LEU A 170 5.35 -4.81 -12.18
CA LEU A 170 5.16 -3.75 -11.19
C LEU A 170 5.88 -4.06 -9.86
N ALA A 171 5.88 -5.31 -9.43
CA ALA A 171 6.61 -5.76 -8.24
C ALA A 171 8.12 -5.68 -8.43
N GLU A 172 8.63 -6.10 -9.59
CA GLU A 172 10.05 -5.98 -9.94
C GLU A 172 10.50 -4.51 -9.98
N GLY A 173 9.73 -3.63 -10.62
CA GLY A 173 10.00 -2.19 -10.65
C GLY A 173 10.02 -1.58 -9.24
N PHE A 174 9.09 -1.98 -8.38
CA PHE A 174 9.02 -1.50 -7.00
C PHE A 174 10.22 -1.95 -6.16
N ILE A 175 10.70 -3.18 -6.37
CA ILE A 175 11.94 -3.66 -5.72
C ILE A 175 13.12 -2.77 -6.13
N TYR A 176 13.28 -2.46 -7.42
CA TYR A 176 14.36 -1.57 -7.86
C TYR A 176 14.23 -0.16 -7.27
N GLU A 177 13.02 0.40 -7.21
CA GLU A 177 12.76 1.71 -6.60
C GLU A 177 13.18 1.73 -5.13
N LYS A 178 12.79 0.72 -4.34
CA LYS A 178 13.14 0.63 -2.92
C LYS A 178 14.64 0.42 -2.68
N LEU A 179 15.32 -0.23 -3.61
CA LEU A 179 16.78 -0.35 -3.62
C LEU A 179 17.49 0.89 -4.18
N LYS A 180 16.74 1.97 -4.48
CA LYS A 180 17.24 3.23 -5.06
C LYS A 180 17.91 3.06 -6.42
N ASN A 181 17.64 1.96 -7.12
CA ASN A 181 18.07 1.76 -8.49
C ASN A 181 17.01 2.30 -9.46
N TYR A 182 16.88 3.63 -9.48
CA TYR A 182 15.83 4.34 -10.22
C TYR A 182 15.90 4.11 -11.73
N ASN A 183 17.09 3.90 -12.29
CA ASN A 183 17.24 3.59 -13.71
C ASN A 183 16.63 2.23 -14.06
N SER A 184 16.94 1.19 -13.27
CA SER A 184 16.33 -0.12 -13.47
C SER A 184 14.83 -0.11 -13.18
N ALA A 185 14.37 0.66 -12.18
CA ALA A 185 12.95 0.85 -11.91
C ALA A 185 12.24 1.46 -13.13
N LYS A 186 12.75 2.59 -13.65
CA LYS A 186 12.22 3.27 -14.84
C LYS A 186 12.11 2.35 -16.04
N LEU A 187 13.20 1.64 -16.38
CA LEU A 187 13.22 0.71 -17.51
C LEU A 187 12.23 -0.45 -17.31
N THR A 188 12.03 -0.90 -16.08
CA THR A 188 11.09 -1.98 -15.76
C THR A 188 9.65 -1.50 -15.90
N TYR A 189 9.32 -0.32 -15.36
CA TYR A 189 7.99 0.28 -15.52
C TYR A 189 7.67 0.65 -16.96
N LEU A 190 8.66 1.06 -17.76
CA LEU A 190 8.48 1.29 -19.19
C LEU A 190 8.02 0.03 -19.92
N LYS A 191 8.50 -1.17 -19.53
CA LYS A 191 8.03 -2.45 -20.11
C LYS A 191 6.53 -2.65 -19.87
N PHE A 192 6.05 -2.34 -18.67
CA PHE A 192 4.62 -2.43 -18.35
C PHE A 192 3.80 -1.53 -19.27
N PHE A 193 4.18 -0.25 -19.40
CA PHE A 193 3.42 0.67 -20.25
C PHE A 193 3.54 0.36 -21.75
N ASN A 194 4.70 -0.15 -22.21
CA ASN A 194 4.84 -0.60 -23.59
C ASN A 194 3.91 -1.78 -23.90
N PHE A 195 3.76 -2.72 -22.95
CA PHE A 195 2.78 -3.79 -23.10
C PHE A 195 1.37 -3.22 -23.23
N LEU A 196 0.98 -2.26 -22.38
CA LEU A 196 -0.33 -1.63 -22.49
C LEU A 196 -0.52 -0.94 -23.85
N ASN A 197 0.44 -0.14 -24.31
CA ASN A 197 0.38 0.53 -25.61
C ASN A 197 0.21 -0.43 -26.80
N GLN A 198 0.72 -1.65 -26.69
CA GLN A 198 0.66 -2.65 -27.77
C GLN A 198 -0.62 -3.48 -27.76
N ASN A 199 -1.30 -3.60 -26.61
CA ASN A 199 -2.38 -4.57 -26.41
C ASN A 199 -3.70 -3.94 -25.96
N GLU A 200 -3.69 -2.69 -25.54
CA GLU A 200 -4.84 -2.00 -24.97
C GLU A 200 -4.95 -0.57 -25.52
N GLU A 201 -6.20 -0.09 -25.61
CA GLU A 201 -6.46 1.32 -25.85
C GLU A 201 -6.51 2.07 -24.52
N ILE A 202 -5.99 3.30 -24.51
CA ILE A 202 -6.00 4.14 -23.31
C ILE A 202 -7.44 4.33 -22.84
N CYS A 203 -7.69 4.08 -21.55
CA CYS A 203 -9.03 4.13 -20.94
C CYS A 203 -10.09 3.22 -21.57
N SER A 204 -9.68 2.16 -22.27
CA SER A 204 -10.61 1.14 -22.74
C SER A 204 -11.40 0.54 -21.58
N LYS A 205 -12.60 0.02 -21.87
CA LYS A 205 -13.38 -0.73 -20.87
C LYS A 205 -12.60 -1.93 -20.33
N SER A 206 -11.76 -2.56 -21.16
CA SER A 206 -10.88 -3.67 -20.75
C SER A 206 -9.88 -3.22 -19.69
N PHE A 207 -9.17 -2.11 -19.93
CA PHE A 207 -8.23 -1.55 -18.98
C PHE A 207 -8.90 -1.11 -17.66
N LEU A 208 -10.06 -0.47 -17.72
CA LEU A 208 -10.80 -0.10 -16.50
C LEU A 208 -11.27 -1.33 -15.71
N ASN A 209 -11.63 -2.42 -16.39
CA ASN A 209 -11.90 -3.70 -15.74
C ASN A 209 -10.64 -4.33 -15.14
N TYR A 210 -9.49 -4.22 -15.81
CA TYR A 210 -8.21 -4.63 -15.26
C TYR A 210 -7.92 -3.88 -13.94
N LEU A 211 -8.08 -2.55 -13.90
CA LEU A 211 -7.93 -1.77 -12.67
C LEU A 211 -8.92 -2.20 -11.57
N LYS A 212 -10.17 -2.48 -11.94
CA LYS A 212 -11.23 -2.89 -11.01
C LYS A 212 -10.95 -4.24 -10.34
N ASN A 213 -10.43 -5.19 -11.11
CA ASN A 213 -10.30 -6.59 -10.68
C ASN A 213 -8.95 -6.90 -10.01
N ASN A 214 -8.04 -5.92 -9.97
CA ASN A 214 -6.74 -6.03 -9.32
C ASN A 214 -6.72 -5.31 -7.96
N ARG A 215 -5.55 -5.29 -7.33
CA ARG A 215 -5.34 -4.59 -6.05
C ARG A 215 -5.81 -3.13 -6.13
N ARG A 216 -6.45 -2.66 -5.07
CA ARG A 216 -7.12 -1.36 -5.07
C ARG A 216 -6.20 -0.18 -5.41
N ASP A 217 -4.98 -0.20 -4.89
CA ASP A 217 -4.02 0.89 -5.06
C ASP A 217 -3.33 0.89 -6.44
N LEU A 218 -3.59 -0.10 -7.29
CA LEU A 218 -2.98 -0.19 -8.63
C LEU A 218 -3.19 1.09 -9.44
N ALA A 219 -4.41 1.60 -9.46
CA ALA A 219 -4.73 2.78 -10.24
C ALA A 219 -3.96 4.04 -9.75
N TYR A 220 -3.77 4.17 -8.43
CA TYR A 220 -2.93 5.23 -7.88
C TYR A 220 -1.46 5.02 -8.23
N ASP A 221 -0.95 3.80 -8.09
CA ASP A 221 0.44 3.47 -8.37
C ASP A 221 0.82 3.74 -9.82
N LEU A 222 -0.03 3.38 -10.78
CA LEU A 222 0.23 3.68 -12.19
C LEU A 222 0.34 5.18 -12.45
N GLY A 223 -0.55 5.97 -11.83
CA GLY A 223 -0.49 7.43 -11.87
C GLY A 223 0.79 8.00 -11.27
N LYS A 224 1.14 7.53 -10.07
CA LYS A 224 2.37 7.93 -9.37
C LYS A 224 3.61 7.56 -10.19
N ILE A 225 3.71 6.33 -10.69
CA ILE A 225 4.83 5.86 -11.51
C ILE A 225 4.96 6.71 -12.77
N ALA A 226 3.85 6.98 -13.46
CA ALA A 226 3.83 7.83 -14.65
C ALA A 226 4.39 9.24 -14.35
N ALA A 227 3.97 9.83 -13.24
CA ALA A 227 4.41 11.16 -12.81
C ALA A 227 5.87 11.19 -12.34
N GLU A 228 6.31 10.13 -11.64
CA GLU A 228 7.62 10.04 -11.04
C GLU A 228 8.74 9.83 -12.08
N TYR A 229 8.46 9.00 -13.08
CA TYR A 229 9.45 8.63 -14.08
C TYR A 229 9.26 9.34 -15.42
N SER A 230 8.26 10.22 -15.52
CA SER A 230 7.80 10.88 -16.75
C SER A 230 7.53 9.85 -17.85
N LEU A 231 6.67 8.88 -17.56
CA LEU A 231 6.34 7.78 -18.46
C LEU A 231 4.84 7.79 -18.75
N SER A 232 4.46 7.64 -20.02
CA SER A 232 3.10 7.22 -20.41
C SER A 232 1.99 8.04 -19.76
N ILE A 233 2.11 9.36 -19.84
CA ILE A 233 1.29 10.36 -19.13
C ILE A 233 -0.21 10.06 -19.23
N LYS A 234 -0.71 9.78 -20.43
CA LYS A 234 -2.12 9.47 -20.69
C LYS A 234 -2.62 8.25 -19.90
N TRP A 235 -1.80 7.20 -19.75
CA TRP A 235 -2.15 6.03 -18.92
C TRP A 235 -2.23 6.40 -17.43
N GLY A 236 -1.27 7.18 -16.95
CA GLY A 236 -1.28 7.69 -15.58
C GLY A 236 -2.51 8.55 -15.28
N GLN A 237 -2.86 9.47 -16.18
CA GLN A 237 -4.05 10.32 -16.07
C GLN A 237 -5.33 9.47 -16.06
N CYS A 238 -5.41 8.48 -16.94
CA CYS A 238 -6.52 7.55 -16.99
C CYS A 238 -6.71 6.80 -15.66
N ALA A 239 -5.63 6.23 -15.14
CA ALA A 239 -5.66 5.46 -13.90
C ALA A 239 -6.04 6.33 -12.69
N LEU A 240 -5.48 7.55 -12.58
CA LEU A 240 -5.85 8.47 -11.49
C LEU A 240 -7.30 8.96 -11.60
N SER A 241 -7.79 9.21 -12.81
CA SER A 241 -9.21 9.54 -13.05
C SER A 241 -10.13 8.40 -12.60
N TYR A 242 -9.77 7.15 -12.94
CA TYR A 242 -10.49 5.97 -12.45
C TYR A 242 -10.47 5.89 -10.91
N PHE A 243 -9.31 6.08 -10.29
CA PHE A 243 -9.17 6.03 -8.83
C PHE A 243 -10.05 7.10 -8.15
N LEU A 244 -10.01 8.34 -8.65
CA LEU A 244 -10.81 9.46 -8.16
C LEU A 244 -12.32 9.20 -8.28
N ASN A 245 -12.78 8.74 -9.44
CA ASN A 245 -14.20 8.48 -9.71
C ASN A 245 -14.76 7.29 -8.93
N THR A 246 -13.89 6.41 -8.44
CA THR A 246 -14.28 5.21 -7.67
C THR A 246 -13.84 5.28 -6.22
N TYR A 247 -13.41 6.45 -5.74
CA TYR A 247 -12.85 6.64 -4.41
C TYR A 247 -13.83 6.24 -3.31
N LYS A 248 -13.34 5.52 -2.30
CA LYS A 248 -14.13 5.03 -1.17
C LYS A 248 -13.49 5.45 0.14
N ILE A 249 -14.31 5.49 1.20
CA ILE A 249 -13.83 5.73 2.56
C ILE A 249 -12.78 4.70 3.01
N SER A 250 -12.81 3.47 2.49
CA SER A 250 -11.80 2.45 2.76
C SER A 250 -10.44 2.71 2.12
N ASP A 251 -10.35 3.61 1.13
CA ASP A 251 -9.09 3.89 0.45
C ASP A 251 -8.12 4.59 1.42
N THR A 252 -6.85 4.17 1.37
CA THR A 252 -5.77 4.64 2.26
C THR A 252 -4.94 5.75 1.63
N VAL A 253 -5.01 5.93 0.31
CA VAL A 253 -4.38 7.04 -0.41
C VAL A 253 -5.22 8.31 -0.27
N PRO A 254 -4.68 9.45 0.18
CA PRO A 254 -5.44 10.68 0.31
C PRO A 254 -5.83 11.29 -1.04
N LEU A 255 -7.05 11.82 -1.15
CA LEU A 255 -7.50 12.57 -2.34
C LEU A 255 -6.55 13.71 -2.71
N ALA A 256 -6.00 14.43 -1.72
CA ALA A 256 -5.01 15.47 -1.96
C ALA A 256 -3.78 14.94 -2.73
N TRP A 257 -3.36 13.71 -2.44
CA TRP A 257 -2.25 13.06 -3.13
C TRP A 257 -2.63 12.55 -4.51
N VAL A 258 -3.88 12.15 -4.72
CA VAL A 258 -4.40 11.85 -6.06
C VAL A 258 -4.36 13.10 -6.93
N TYR A 259 -4.90 14.22 -6.43
CA TYR A 259 -4.86 15.52 -7.13
C TYR A 259 -3.44 16.02 -7.37
N TYR A 260 -2.54 15.82 -6.41
CA TYR A 260 -1.12 16.15 -6.56
C TYR A 260 -0.48 15.41 -7.74
N GLN A 261 -0.70 14.09 -7.87
CA GLN A 261 -0.16 13.33 -9.00
C GLN A 261 -0.81 13.75 -10.33
N ILE A 262 -2.11 14.05 -10.35
CA ILE A 262 -2.79 14.60 -11.54
C ILE A 262 -2.13 15.91 -11.98
N ALA A 263 -1.89 16.83 -11.03
CA ALA A 263 -1.26 18.12 -11.32
C ALA A 263 0.18 17.95 -11.85
N ARG A 264 0.95 17.01 -11.30
CA ARG A 264 2.28 16.66 -11.82
C ARG A 264 2.22 16.20 -13.27
N LEU A 265 1.31 15.28 -13.59
CA LEU A 265 1.14 14.78 -14.96
C LEU A 265 0.72 15.88 -15.93
N SER A 266 -0.24 16.73 -15.55
CA SER A 266 -0.66 17.87 -16.37
C SER A 266 0.47 18.87 -16.61
N LYS A 267 1.34 19.09 -15.62
CA LYS A 267 2.53 19.92 -15.79
C LYS A 267 3.49 19.31 -16.83
N ILE A 268 3.81 18.02 -16.69
CA ILE A 268 4.72 17.32 -17.61
C ILE A 268 4.16 17.39 -19.04
N GLU A 269 2.86 17.13 -19.24
CA GLU A 269 2.20 17.23 -20.55
C GLU A 269 2.30 18.64 -21.14
N GLY A 270 2.07 19.67 -20.32
CA GLY A 270 2.18 21.07 -20.76
C GLY A 270 3.60 21.50 -21.10
N ASP A 271 4.61 20.92 -20.44
CA ASP A 271 6.02 21.17 -20.74
C ASP A 271 6.44 20.46 -22.05
N GLU A 272 5.94 19.25 -22.33
CA GLU A 272 6.18 18.52 -23.58
C GLU A 272 5.58 19.22 -24.81
N ILE A 273 4.40 19.83 -24.68
CA ILE A 273 3.72 20.55 -25.80
C ILE A 273 4.48 21.82 -26.21
N LYS A 274 5.26 22.41 -25.30
CA LYS A 274 5.99 23.68 -25.54
C LYS A 274 7.37 23.49 -26.16
N MET A 275 7.88 22.26 -26.24
CA MET A 275 9.15 21.92 -26.89
C MET A 275 8.95 21.60 -28.37
#